data_AF-A0A0B3C2L7-F1
#
_entry.id   AF-A0A0B3C2L7-F1
#
_cell.length_a   1.000
_cell.length_b   1.000
_cell.length_c   1.000
_cell.angle_alpha   90.00
_cell.angle_beta   90.00
_cell.angle_gamma   90.00
#
_symmetry.space_group_name_H-M   'P 1'
#
loop_
_entity.id
_entity.type
_entity.pdbx_description
1 polymer ?
#
loop_
_entity_poly.entity_id
_entity_poly.type
_entity_poly.pdbx_seq_one_letter_code
_entity_poly.pdbx_strand_id
1 'polypeptide(L)'
;MKAFAAILLALFAGLQALIARYWSHTTAAEQLKSVFTSMYGSVPAWSELAFSIGAGWLAVPILIAAFLVASIFSAGLRSYLGAASFAAFFITILMVYAMYPVHLILAIEA
;
A
#
# COMPACT_ATOMS: atom_id res chain seq x y z
N MET A 1 -20.51 -13.81 -1.58
CA MET A 1 -19.45 -13.27 -0.69
C MET A 1 -18.01 -13.58 -1.18
N LYS A 2 -17.66 -14.83 -1.50
CA LYS A 2 -16.26 -15.19 -1.87
C LYS A 2 -15.75 -14.49 -3.15
N ALA A 3 -16.58 -14.38 -4.19
CA ALA A 3 -16.23 -13.65 -5.41
C ALA A 3 -15.99 -12.16 -5.15
N PHE A 4 -16.82 -11.53 -4.31
CA PHE A 4 -16.65 -10.14 -3.91
C PHE A 4 -15.32 -9.92 -3.15
N ALA A 5 -14.98 -10.80 -2.20
CA ALA A 5 -13.70 -10.75 -1.51
C ALA A 5 -12.51 -10.91 -2.47
N ALA A 6 -12.60 -11.84 -3.42
CA ALA A 6 -11.57 -12.02 -4.45
C ALA A 6 -11.37 -10.77 -5.33
N ILE A 7 -12.47 -10.10 -5.73
CA ILE A 7 -12.42 -8.84 -6.49
C ILE A 7 -11.76 -7.73 -5.67
N LEU A 8 -12.16 -7.56 -4.41
CA LEU A 8 -11.54 -6.58 -3.51
C LEU A 8 -10.05 -6.86 -3.31
N LEU A 9 -9.69 -8.12 -3.12
CA LEU A 9 -8.29 -8.51 -2.95
C LEU A 9 -7.45 -8.17 -4.19
N ALA A 10 -7.98 -8.45 -5.38
CA ALA A 10 -7.35 -8.09 -6.64
C ALA A 10 -7.22 -6.57 -6.80
N LEU A 11 -8.26 -5.81 -6.44
CA LEU A 11 -8.24 -4.34 -6.48
C LEU A 11 -7.14 -3.78 -5.57
N PHE A 12 -7.08 -4.23 -4.31
CA PHE A 12 -6.05 -3.76 -3.37
C PHE A 12 -4.66 -4.17 -3.79
N ALA A 13 -4.46 -5.39 -4.30
CA ALA A 13 -3.16 -5.81 -4.84
C ALA A 13 -2.73 -4.92 -6.02
N GLY A 14 -3.67 -4.59 -6.93
CA GLY A 14 -3.39 -3.68 -8.04
C GLY A 14 -2.99 -2.28 -7.55
N LEU A 15 -3.72 -1.73 -6.57
CA LEU A 15 -3.42 -0.43 -6.00
C LEU A 15 -2.06 -0.41 -5.27
N GLN A 16 -1.77 -1.44 -4.48
CA GLN A 16 -0.46 -1.61 -3.82
C GLN A 16 0.67 -1.71 -4.84
N ALA A 17 0.48 -2.43 -5.96
CA ALA A 17 1.48 -2.51 -7.02
C ALA A 17 1.74 -1.15 -7.68
N LEU A 18 0.68 -0.36 -7.91
CA LEU A 18 0.83 1.00 -8.44
C LEU A 18 1.58 1.92 -7.47
N ILE A 19 1.23 1.91 -6.18
CA ILE A 19 1.91 2.73 -5.16
C ILE A 19 3.37 2.28 -5.02
N ALA A 20 3.62 0.98 -4.90
CA ALA A 20 4.96 0.42 -4.81
C ALA A 20 5.82 0.78 -6.03
N ARG A 21 5.26 0.69 -7.24
CA ARG A 21 5.94 1.08 -8.48
C ARG A 21 6.22 2.58 -8.50
N TYR A 22 5.25 3.40 -8.10
CA TYR A 22 5.41 4.85 -8.01
C TYR A 22 6.56 5.22 -7.08
N TRP A 23 6.66 4.61 -5.89
CA TRP A 23 7.76 4.88 -4.95
C TRP A 23 9.12 4.38 -5.41
N SER A 24 9.17 3.25 -6.13
CA SER A 24 10.43 2.60 -6.51
C SER A 24 11.02 3.08 -7.83
N HIS A 25 10.20 3.57 -8.75
CA HIS A 25 10.62 3.92 -10.11
C HIS A 25 10.53 5.42 -10.42
N THR A 26 10.19 6.24 -9.43
CA THR A 26 10.16 7.70 -9.58
C THR A 26 10.89 8.37 -8.44
N THR A 27 11.20 9.65 -8.58
CA THR A 27 11.75 10.49 -7.50
C THR A 27 10.69 10.92 -6.49
N ALA A 28 9.48 10.36 -6.52
CA ALA A 28 8.37 10.75 -5.64
C ALA A 28 8.70 10.60 -4.15
N ALA A 29 9.42 9.54 -3.76
CA ALA A 29 9.83 9.36 -2.37
C ALA A 29 10.78 10.49 -1.92
N GLU A 30 11.71 10.90 -2.78
CA GLU A 30 12.64 12.00 -2.50
C GLU A 30 11.91 13.35 -2.46
N GLN A 31 10.96 13.59 -3.38
CA GLN A 31 10.12 14.79 -3.38
C GLN A 31 9.26 14.87 -2.12
N LEU A 32 8.63 13.77 -1.71
CA LEU A 32 7.86 13.71 -0.47
C LEU A 32 8.75 13.96 0.74
N LYS A 33 9.93 13.34 0.81
CA LYS A 33 10.92 13.61 1.87
C LYS A 33 11.31 15.08 1.91
N SER A 34 11.56 15.71 0.76
CA SER A 34 11.86 17.15 0.69
C SER A 34 10.70 18.00 1.21
N VAL A 35 9.46 17.64 0.88
CA VAL A 35 8.26 18.31 1.38
C VAL A 35 8.13 18.16 2.90
N PHE A 36 8.36 16.95 3.43
CA PHE A 36 8.38 16.71 4.87
C PHE A 36 9.45 17.53 5.59
N THR A 37 10.70 17.52 5.09
CA THR A 37 11.80 18.27 5.69
C THR A 37 11.54 19.78 5.64
N SER A 38 10.95 20.29 4.55
CA SER A 38 10.57 21.70 4.43
C SER A 38 9.52 22.11 5.47
N MET A 39 8.51 21.27 5.71
CA MET A 39 7.39 21.61 6.62
C MET A 39 7.68 21.31 8.09
N TYR A 40 8.35 20.20 8.38
CA TYR A 40 8.52 19.67 9.75
C TYR A 40 9.98 19.66 10.22
N GLY A 41 10.93 20.13 9.39
CA GLY A 41 12.38 20.07 9.67
C GLY A 41 12.99 18.67 9.59
N SER A 42 12.17 17.63 9.53
CA SER A 42 12.60 16.23 9.43
C SER A 42 11.50 15.37 8.80
N VAL A 43 11.87 14.21 8.25
CA VAL A 43 10.91 13.22 7.75
C VAL A 43 10.37 12.41 8.93
N PRO A 44 9.04 12.23 9.06
CA PRO A 44 8.49 11.37 10.10
C PRO A 44 9.02 9.94 9.99
N ALA A 45 9.35 9.32 11.14
CA ALA A 45 10.01 8.02 11.19
C ALA A 45 9.23 6.91 10.44
N TRP A 46 7.89 6.95 10.47
CA TRP A 46 7.07 5.97 9.74
C TRP A 46 7.14 6.15 8.21
N SER A 47 7.18 7.39 7.72
CA SER A 47 7.34 7.69 6.31
C SER A 47 8.76 7.37 5.85
N GLU A 48 9.76 7.66 6.67
CA GLU A 48 11.15 7.29 6.40
C GLU A 48 11.31 5.77 6.25
N LEU A 49 10.75 5.00 7.19
CA LEU A 49 10.73 3.54 7.14
C LEU A 49 9.94 3.00 5.94
N ALA A 50 8.78 3.59 5.63
CA ALA A 50 8.01 3.18 4.47
C ALA A 50 8.76 3.41 3.16
N PHE A 51 9.43 4.56 3.00
CA PHE A 51 10.20 4.84 1.80
C PHE A 51 11.52 4.07 1.73
N SER A 52 12.14 3.70 2.87
CA SER A 52 13.38 2.91 2.88
C SER A 52 13.20 1.51 2.33
N ILE A 53 11.98 0.96 2.39
CA ILE A 53 11.65 -0.36 1.83
C ILE A 53 11.71 -0.34 0.29
N GLY A 54 11.42 0.81 -0.35
CA GLY A 54 11.55 1.01 -1.80
C GLY A 54 10.86 -0.09 -2.63
N ALA A 55 11.62 -0.76 -3.50
CA ALA A 55 11.13 -1.85 -4.36
C ALA A 55 10.64 -3.08 -3.57
N GLY A 56 11.00 -3.22 -2.29
CA GLY A 56 10.50 -4.30 -1.42
C GLY A 56 8.98 -4.31 -1.28
N TRP A 57 8.32 -3.16 -1.46
CA TRP A 57 6.86 -3.07 -1.46
C TRP A 57 6.19 -3.85 -2.58
N LEU A 58 6.89 -4.17 -3.67
CA LEU A 58 6.37 -5.01 -4.75
C LEU A 58 6.16 -6.46 -4.31
N ALA A 59 6.84 -6.93 -3.26
CA ALA A 59 6.65 -8.28 -2.75
C ALA A 59 5.21 -8.50 -2.25
N VAL A 60 4.59 -7.49 -1.63
CA VAL A 60 3.24 -7.58 -1.07
C VAL A 60 2.18 -7.90 -2.14
N PRO A 61 2.01 -7.11 -3.21
CA PRO A 61 1.03 -7.40 -4.25
C PRO A 61 1.36 -8.68 -5.03
N ILE A 62 2.64 -9.04 -5.18
CA ILE A 62 3.04 -10.33 -5.80
C ILE A 62 2.56 -11.50 -4.95
N LEU A 63 2.78 -11.47 -3.63
CA LEU A 63 2.31 -12.52 -2.71
C LEU A 63 0.79 -12.62 -2.69
N ILE A 64 0.09 -11.48 -2.73
CA ILE A 64 -1.38 -11.47 -2.80
C ILE A 64 -1.87 -12.06 -4.13
N ALA A 65 -1.24 -11.73 -5.25
CA ALA A 65 -1.59 -12.30 -6.55
C ALA A 65 -1.36 -13.83 -6.57
N ALA A 66 -0.24 -14.30 -6.03
CA ALA A 66 0.04 -15.72 -5.88
C ALA A 66 -1.01 -16.43 -5.00
N PHE A 67 -1.38 -15.83 -3.87
CA PHE A 67 -2.44 -16.34 -3.00
C PHE A 67 -3.80 -16.39 -3.71
N LEU A 68 -4.15 -15.33 -4.45
CA LEU A 68 -5.40 -15.27 -5.21
C LEU A 68 -5.46 -16.39 -6.25
N VAL A 69 -4.39 -16.60 -7.02
CA VAL A 69 -4.29 -17.70 -7.99
C VAL A 69 -4.38 -19.06 -7.29
N ALA A 70 -3.66 -19.27 -6.18
CA ALA A 70 -3.72 -20.52 -5.42
C ALA A 70 -5.12 -20.80 -4.87
N SER A 71 -5.88 -19.76 -4.50
CA SER A 71 -7.26 -19.89 -4.04
C SER A 71 -8.23 -20.41 -5.11
N ILE A 72 -7.90 -20.24 -6.40
CA ILE A 72 -8.68 -20.81 -7.50
C ILE A 72 -8.64 -22.34 -7.45
N PHE A 73 -7.52 -22.93 -7.05
CA PHE A 73 -7.33 -24.39 -7.06
C PHE A 73 -7.59 -25.05 -5.70
N SER A 74 -7.50 -24.30 -4.60
CA SER A 74 -7.67 -24.85 -3.24
C SER A 74 -8.92 -24.30 -2.53
N ALA A 75 -9.90 -25.17 -2.27
CA ALA A 75 -11.09 -24.83 -1.49
C ALA A 75 -10.75 -24.37 -0.06
N GLY A 76 -9.67 -24.89 0.52
CA GLY A 76 -9.16 -24.48 1.84
C GLY A 76 -8.58 -23.07 1.85
N LEU A 77 -8.02 -22.59 0.73
CA LEU A 77 -7.55 -21.20 0.65
C LEU A 77 -8.71 -20.21 0.42
N ARG A 78 -9.79 -20.64 -0.25
CA ARG A 78 -10.97 -19.80 -0.50
C ARG A 78 -11.67 -19.32 0.76
N SER A 79 -11.57 -20.04 1.88
CA SER A 79 -12.13 -19.59 3.17
C SER A 79 -11.39 -18.38 3.74
N TYR A 80 -10.13 -18.19 3.39
CA TYR A 80 -9.31 -17.08 3.88
C TYR A 80 -9.40 -15.82 3.00
N LEU A 81 -10.12 -15.85 1.88
CA LEU A 81 -10.24 -14.70 0.98
C LEU A 81 -10.72 -13.44 1.71
N GLY A 82 -11.71 -13.54 2.60
CA GLY A 82 -12.19 -12.38 3.36
C GLY A 82 -11.13 -11.76 4.26
N ALA A 83 -10.38 -12.59 4.98
CA ALA A 83 -9.29 -12.13 5.84
C ALA A 83 -8.13 -11.54 5.02
N ALA A 84 -7.80 -12.15 3.88
CA ALA A 84 -6.80 -11.63 2.96
C ALA A 84 -7.20 -10.27 2.37
N SER A 85 -8.46 -10.09 1.95
CA SER A 85 -8.97 -8.78 1.46
C SER A 85 -8.90 -7.71 2.54
N PHE A 86 -9.24 -8.06 3.78
CA PHE A 86 -9.15 -7.16 4.91
C PHE A 86 -7.70 -6.76 5.19
N ALA A 87 -6.77 -7.72 5.25
CA ALA A 87 -5.34 -7.44 5.42
C ALA A 87 -4.80 -6.55 4.28
N ALA A 88 -5.18 -6.84 3.03
CA ALA A 88 -4.77 -6.03 1.88
C ALA A 88 -5.31 -4.60 1.95
N PHE A 89 -6.54 -4.40 2.42
CA PHE A 89 -7.09 -3.08 2.68
C PHE A 89 -6.24 -2.30 3.71
N PHE A 90 -5.90 -2.92 4.86
CA PHE A 90 -5.07 -2.26 5.87
C PHE A 90 -3.67 -1.91 5.37
N ILE A 91 -3.03 -2.83 4.63
CA ILE A 91 -1.71 -2.56 4.05
C ILE A 91 -1.79 -1.40 3.05
N THR A 92 -2.85 -1.36 2.25
CA THR A 92 -3.08 -0.24 1.31
C THR A 92 -3.23 1.09 2.06
N ILE A 93 -3.99 1.11 3.15
CA ILE A 93 -4.11 2.30 4.01
C ILE A 93 -2.75 2.69 4.56
N LEU A 94 -1.94 1.74 5.06
CA LEU A 94 -0.62 2.04 5.60
C LEU A 94 0.32 2.63 4.54
N MET A 95 0.28 2.09 3.32
CA MET A 95 1.06 2.65 2.20
C MET A 95 0.62 4.07 1.87
N VAL A 96 -0.69 4.34 1.79
CA VAL A 96 -1.20 5.70 1.56
C VAL A 96 -0.88 6.62 2.74
N TYR A 97 -0.99 6.12 3.97
CA TYR A 97 -0.71 6.86 5.20
C TYR A 97 0.75 7.33 5.28
N ALA A 98 1.70 6.54 4.78
CA ALA A 98 3.08 6.97 4.66
C ALA A 98 3.25 8.19 3.74
N MET A 99 2.31 8.44 2.83
CA MET A 99 2.22 9.62 1.95
C MET A 99 1.35 10.74 2.54
N TYR A 100 0.88 10.63 3.79
CA TYR A 100 -0.20 11.44 4.37
C TYR A 100 0.31 12.57 5.29
N PRO A 101 1.07 13.57 4.79
CA PRO A 101 1.01 14.93 5.34
C PRO A 101 0.18 15.84 4.41
N VAL A 102 -0.11 15.44 3.17
CA VAL A 102 -0.77 16.29 2.16
C VAL A 102 -2.19 16.71 2.59
N HIS A 103 -2.89 15.87 3.35
CA HIS A 103 -4.27 16.13 3.77
C HIS A 103 -4.35 16.96 5.06
N LEU A 104 -3.26 17.03 5.84
CA LEU A 104 -3.17 17.96 6.97
C LEU A 104 -2.95 19.40 6.48
N ILE A 105 -2.31 19.59 5.32
CA ILE A 105 -2.13 20.91 4.70
C ILE A 105 -3.50 21.50 4.29
N LEU A 106 -4.37 20.71 3.65
CA LEU A 106 -5.72 21.15 3.26
C LEU A 106 -6.66 21.39 4.45
N ALA A 107 -6.35 20.85 5.63
CA ALA A 107 -7.13 21.05 6.84
C ALA A 107 -6.61 22.20 7.73
N ILE A 108 -5.38 22.67 7.50
CA ILE A 108 -4.79 23.83 8.20
C ILE A 108 -5.04 25.13 7.43
N GLU A 109 -5.26 25.05 6.11
CA GLU A 109 -5.60 26.19 5.24
C GLU A 109 -7.12 26.42 5.02
N ALA A 110 -8.00 25.66 5.69
CA ALA A 110 -9.46 25.82 5.65
C ALA A 110 -10.02 26.29 7.00
#